data_AF-A0A1N7PYW6-F1
#
_entry.id   AF-A0A1N7PYW6-F1
#
_cell.length_a   1.000
_cell.length_b   1.000
_cell.length_c   1.000
_cell.angle_alpha   90.00
_cell.angle_beta   90.00
_cell.angle_gamma   90.00
#
_symmetry.space_group_name_H-M   'P 1'
#
loop_
_entity.id
_entity.type
_entity.pdbx_description
1 polymer ?
#
loop_
_entity_poly.entity_id
_entity_poly.type
_entity_poly.pdbx_seq_one_letter_code
_entity_poly.pdbx_strand_id
1 'polypeptide(L)' 'MIKITLPSSDAIKAINDAKEDCLQPIGFFIKYKVTFNKLTMEIEPNEGFEYDPSDIFHLAWYAREYK' A
#
# COMPACT_ATOMS: atom_id res chain seq x y z
N MET A 1 4.61 12.53 -5.41
CA MET A 1 3.58 11.53 -5.77
C MET A 1 4.23 10.41 -6.55
N ILE A 2 4.05 9.17 -6.09
CA ILE A 2 4.63 7.95 -6.66
C ILE A 2 3.49 7.08 -7.16
N LYS A 3 3.62 6.51 -8.34
CA LYS A 3 2.57 5.70 -8.98
C LYS A 3 3.07 4.29 -9.21
N ILE A 4 2.31 3.32 -8.73
CA ILE A 4 2.61 1.89 -8.86
C ILE A 4 1.48 1.22 -9.62
N THR A 5 1.82 0.48 -10.67
CA THR A 5 0.87 -0.39 -11.38
C THR A 5 0.76 -1.70 -10.62
N LEU A 6 -0.47 -2.07 -10.26
CA LEU A 6 -0.79 -3.31 -9.56
C LEU A 6 -1.02 -4.45 -10.58
N PRO A 7 -0.71 -5.70 -10.20
CA PRO A 7 -0.84 -6.84 -11.10
C PRO A 7 -2.30 -7.19 -11.44
N SER A 8 -3.25 -6.87 -10.55
CA SER A 8 -4.69 -7.05 -10.76
C SER A 8 -5.49 -6.15 -9.82
N SER A 9 -6.80 -6.03 -10.05
CA SER A 9 -7.72 -5.36 -9.12
C SER A 9 -7.81 -6.07 -7.77
N ASP A 10 -7.57 -7.39 -7.73
CA ASP A 10 -7.60 -8.17 -6.49
C ASP A 10 -6.47 -7.76 -5.54
N ALA A 11 -5.36 -7.25 -6.06
CA ALA A 11 -4.29 -6.69 -5.24
C ALA A 11 -4.79 -5.51 -4.39
N ILE A 12 -5.73 -4.69 -4.88
CA ILE A 12 -6.31 -3.59 -4.10
C ILE A 12 -7.12 -4.15 -2.92
N LYS A 13 -7.92 -5.18 -3.18
CA LYS A 13 -8.69 -5.85 -2.13
C LYS A 13 -7.75 -6.44 -1.07
N ALA A 14 -6.76 -7.22 -1.50
CA ALA A 14 -5.79 -7.84 -0.60
C ALA A 14 -5.00 -6.82 0.24
N ILE A 15 -4.67 -5.65 -0.33
CA ILE A 15 -4.03 -4.55 0.42
C ILE A 15 -4.98 -3.96 1.48
N ASN A 16 -6.26 -3.77 1.14
CA ASN A 16 -7.25 -3.25 2.09
C ASN A 16 -7.55 -4.26 3.21
N ASP A 17 -7.66 -5.54 2.88
CA ASP A 17 -7.87 -6.60 3.88
C ASP A 17 -6.64 -6.67 4.82
N ALA A 18 -5.41 -6.65 4.28
CA ALA A 18 -4.19 -6.62 5.09
C ALA A 18 -4.08 -5.37 5.98
N LYS A 19 -4.68 -4.24 5.58
CA LYS A 19 -4.73 -3.00 6.38
C LYS A 19 -5.58 -3.17 7.64
N GLU A 20 -6.58 -4.04 7.64
CA GLU A 20 -7.42 -4.26 8.82
C GLU A 20 -6.73 -5.15 9.87
N ASP A 21 -5.87 -6.07 9.41
CA ASP A 21 -5.33 -7.15 10.26
C ASP A 21 -3.84 -6.98 10.64
N CYS A 22 -3.05 -6.23 9.86
CA CYS A 22 -1.59 -6.20 10.02
C CYS A 22 -1.04 -4.80 10.38
N LEU A 23 -0.20 -4.74 11.40
CA LEU A 23 0.43 -3.48 11.86
C LEU A 23 1.29 -2.79 10.79
N GLN A 24 1.99 -3.53 9.93
CA GLN A 24 2.86 -2.93 8.92
C GLN A 24 2.08 -2.25 7.78
N PRO A 25 1.04 -2.88 7.19
CA PRO A 25 0.08 -2.18 6.35
C PRO A 25 -0.56 -0.97 7.04
N ILE A 26 -0.99 -1.07 8.30
CA ILE A 26 -1.53 0.10 9.03
C ILE A 26 -0.50 1.24 9.06
N GLY A 27 0.75 0.94 9.44
CA GLY A 27 1.85 1.89 9.44
C GLY A 27 2.10 2.52 8.07
N PHE A 28 2.00 1.72 6.99
CA PHE A 28 2.07 2.22 5.62
C PHE A 28 1.02 3.32 5.36
N PHE A 29 -0.24 3.08 5.72
CA PHE A 29 -1.32 4.06 5.52
C PHE A 29 -1.28 5.25 6.49
N ILE A 30 -0.46 5.21 7.53
CA ILE A 30 -0.16 6.37 8.39
C ILE A 30 0.94 7.23 7.73
N LYS A 31 1.98 6.60 7.19
CA LYS A 31 3.09 7.30 6.51
C LYS A 31 2.66 7.94 5.19
N TYR A 32 1.72 7.31 4.49
CA TYR A 32 1.36 7.69 3.13
C TYR A 32 -0.14 7.93 2.96
N LYS A 33 -0.47 9.00 2.24
CA LYS A 33 -1.77 9.17 1.61
C LYS A 33 -1.81 8.31 0.35
N VAL A 34 -2.76 7.38 0.29
CA VAL A 34 -2.86 6.38 -0.78
C VAL A 34 -4.20 6.52 -1.50
N THR A 35 -4.16 6.59 -2.83
CA THR A 35 -5.35 6.59 -3.69
C THR A 35 -5.29 5.40 -4.65
N PHE A 36 -6.37 4.62 -4.71
CA PHE A 36 -6.50 3.50 -5.63
C PHE A 36 -7.34 3.87 -6.86
N ASN A 37 -6.80 3.62 -8.05
CA ASN A 37 -7.44 3.93 -9.33
C ASN A 37 -7.38 2.69 -10.25
N LYS A 38 -8.44 1.88 -10.33
CA LYS A 38 -8.54 0.63 -11.11
C LYS A 38 -7.40 -0.37 -10.88
N LEU A 39 -6.24 -0.13 -11.48
CA LEU A 39 -5.04 -0.97 -11.43
C LEU A 39 -3.80 -0.19 -10.97
N THR A 40 -3.97 1.01 -10.41
CA THR A 40 -2.85 1.83 -9.96
C THR A 40 -3.05 2.27 -8.52
N MET A 41 -1.94 2.29 -7.78
CA MET A 41 -1.85 2.85 -6.45
C MET A 41 -0.97 4.11 -6.51
N GLU A 42 -1.55 5.24 -6.13
CA GLU A 42 -0.87 6.53 -6.05
C GLU A 42 -0.57 6.84 -4.59
N ILE A 43 0.69 7.17 -4.31
CA ILE A 43 1.25 7.28 -2.96
C ILE A 43 1.90 8.64 -2.81
N GLU A 44 1.55 9.33 -1.73
CA GLU A 44 2.13 10.60 -1.34
C GLU A 44 2.52 10.53 0.14
N PRO A 45 3.80 10.77 0.50
CA PRO A 45 4.21 10.86 1.90
C PRO A 45 3.45 11.96 2.62
N ASN A 46 2.95 11.66 3.82
CA ASN A 46 2.41 12.67 4.71
C ASN A 46 3.55 13.55 5.26
N GLU A 47 3.19 14.73 5.78
CA GLU A 47 4.17 15.67 6.37
C GLU A 47 5.01 14.98 7.45
N GLY A 48 6.34 15.16 7.37
CA GLY A 48 7.29 14.53 8.30
C GLY A 48 7.70 13.10 7.96
N PHE A 49 7.18 12.53 6.86
CA PHE A 49 7.60 11.23 6.34
C PHE A 49 8.32 11.36 4.99
N GLU A 50 9.35 10.54 4.81
CA GLU A 50 10.03 10.36 3.52
C GLU A 50 9.60 9.05 2.88
N TYR A 51 9.61 9.02 1.55
CA TYR A 51 9.33 7.78 0.82
C TYR A 51 10.48 6.79 0.96
N ASP A 52 10.18 5.60 1.47
CA ASP A 52 11.07 4.45 1.45
C ASP A 52 10.50 3.35 0.54
N PRO A 53 11.19 2.95 -0.54
CA PRO A 53 10.73 1.86 -1.39
C PRO A 53 10.57 0.53 -0.64
N SER A 54 11.25 0.31 0.49
CA SER A 54 11.11 -0.88 1.33
C SER A 54 9.68 -1.05 1.87
N ASP A 55 8.98 0.06 2.12
CA ASP A 55 7.60 0.06 2.62
C ASP A 55 6.64 -0.60 1.61
N ILE A 56 6.91 -0.49 0.31
CA ILE A 56 6.13 -1.15 -0.75
C ILE A 56 6.35 -2.66 -0.75
N PHE A 57 7.61 -3.09 -0.58
CA PHE A 57 7.93 -4.51 -0.49
C PHE A 57 7.24 -5.16 0.71
N HIS A 58 7.27 -4.49 1.86
CA HIS A 58 6.55 -4.94 3.05
C HIS A 58 5.05 -5.00 2.81
N LEU A 59 4.44 -3.94 2.26
CA LEU A 59 3.01 -3.93 1.94
C LEU A 59 2.62 -5.11 1.03
N ALA A 60 3.39 -5.34 -0.04
CA ALA A 60 3.16 -6.45 -0.96
C ALA A 60 3.34 -7.82 -0.28
N TRP A 61 4.31 -7.95 0.63
CA TRP A 61 4.53 -9.18 1.39
C TRP A 61 3.32 -9.54 2.25
N TYR A 62 2.78 -8.59 3.00
CA TYR A 62 1.59 -8.83 3.82
C TYR A 62 0.33 -9.06 2.98
N ALA A 63 0.12 -8.25 1.93
CA ALA A 63 -1.04 -8.41 1.05
C ALA A 63 -1.06 -9.76 0.31
N ARG A 64 0.09 -10.44 0.16
CA ARG A 64 0.14 -11.78 -0.47
C ARG A 64 -0.73 -12.80 0.28
N GLU A 65 -0.86 -12.68 1.59
CA GLU A 65 -1.59 -13.63 2.43
C GLU A 65 -3.13 -13.49 2.32
N TYR A 66 -3.61 -12.47 1.58
CA TYR A 66 -5.03 -12.13 1.42
C TYR A 66 -5.51 -12.29 -0.05
N LYS A 67 -4.82 -13.11 -0.83
CA LYS A 67 -5.11 -13.37 -2.25
C LYS A 67 -6.04 -14.56 -2.47
#